data_AF-A0A662HZ04-F1
#
_entry.id   AF-A0A662HZ04-F1
#
_cell.length_a   1.000
_cell.length_b   1.000
_cell.length_c   1.000
_cell.angle_alpha   90.00
_cell.angle_beta   90.00
_cell.angle_gamma   90.00
#
_symmetry.space_group_name_H-M   'P 1'
#
loop_
_entity.id
_entity.type
_entity.pdbx_description
1 polymer ?
#
loop_
_entity_poly.entity_id
_entity_poly.type
_entity_poly.pdbx_seq_one_letter_code
_entity_poly.pdbx_strand_id
1 'polypeptide(L)'
;MRKFSEPFYEIRDAILKLVPPEAEVTKIDFEGPRIAVYSKKPHVFFVNNEQLIKTLVKTLKKRIVIRGDPENRLPEREAEEKIKEIVPPEAGISLIYFDKTRGEVEIEAEKPGYVIGKDGITLRRILAETLWLPIPLRKPPITSRTIAEIREYYRSSSEERLKFLKLIGHRIYRTQIFDTNYVRIVALGSFQEV
;
A
#
# COMPACT_ATOMS: atom_id res chain seq x y z
N MET A 1 -20.32 -2.59 -16.29
CA MET A 1 -19.28 -1.62 -15.87
C MET A 1 -19.95 -0.50 -15.06
N ARG A 2 -19.62 -0.33 -13.76
CA ARG A 2 -20.09 0.85 -13.01
C ARG A 2 -19.37 2.08 -13.56
N LYS A 3 -20.10 3.09 -14.03
CA LYS A 3 -19.52 4.38 -14.44
C LYS A 3 -18.89 5.04 -13.21
N PHE A 4 -17.66 5.53 -13.33
CA PHE A 4 -16.99 6.28 -12.26
C PHE A 4 -17.74 7.61 -12.04
N SER A 5 -17.90 8.04 -10.79
CA SER A 5 -18.42 9.38 -10.48
C SER A 5 -17.38 10.47 -10.74
N GLU A 6 -17.82 11.70 -10.98
CA GLU A 6 -16.96 12.87 -11.29
C GLU A 6 -15.75 13.04 -10.36
N PRO A 7 -15.85 12.88 -9.01
CA PRO A 7 -14.70 13.04 -8.12
C PRO A 7 -13.55 12.07 -8.37
N PHE A 8 -13.83 10.88 -8.94
CA PHE A 8 -12.76 9.94 -9.28
C PHE A 8 -11.87 10.50 -10.39
N TYR A 9 -12.49 11.15 -11.39
CA TYR A 9 -11.76 11.77 -12.49
C TYR A 9 -10.98 12.99 -12.00
N GLU A 10 -11.58 13.84 -11.17
CA GLU A 10 -10.89 14.99 -10.59
C GLU A 10 -9.65 14.59 -9.78
N ILE A 11 -9.76 13.60 -8.90
CA ILE A 11 -8.63 13.11 -8.11
C ILE A 11 -7.57 12.51 -9.03
N ARG A 12 -7.98 11.73 -10.03
CA ARG A 12 -7.06 11.11 -11.00
C ARG A 12 -6.29 12.18 -11.79
N ASP A 13 -6.99 13.18 -12.31
CA ASP A 13 -6.41 14.26 -13.10
C ASP A 13 -5.49 15.14 -12.25
N ALA A 14 -5.87 15.41 -11.00
CA ALA A 14 -5.03 16.12 -10.05
C ALA A 14 -3.73 15.36 -9.77
N ILE A 15 -3.78 14.03 -9.61
CA ILE A 15 -2.58 13.20 -9.48
C ILE A 15 -1.73 13.28 -10.75
N LEU A 16 -2.32 13.09 -11.93
CA LEU A 16 -1.58 13.08 -13.20
C LEU A 16 -0.95 14.45 -13.54
N LYS A 17 -1.55 15.57 -13.12
CA LYS A 17 -0.97 16.91 -13.29
C LYS A 17 0.22 17.17 -12.37
N LEU A 18 0.21 16.60 -11.17
CA LEU A 18 1.26 16.78 -10.17
C LEU A 18 2.42 15.81 -10.35
N VAL A 19 2.16 14.63 -10.92
CA VAL A 19 3.17 13.59 -11.11
C VAL A 19 3.95 13.83 -12.41
N PRO A 20 5.29 13.86 -12.35
CA PRO A 20 6.14 13.94 -13.53
C PRO A 20 5.84 12.81 -14.54
N PRO A 21 5.80 13.09 -15.87
CA PRO A 21 5.65 12.06 -16.90
C PRO A 21 6.68 10.93 -16.80
N GLU A 22 7.87 11.24 -16.29
CA GLU A 22 8.98 10.30 -16.07
C GLU A 22 8.61 9.15 -15.12
N ALA A 23 7.61 9.35 -14.25
CA ALA A 23 7.13 8.31 -13.34
C ALA A 23 6.33 7.22 -14.07
N GLU A 24 5.87 7.44 -15.31
CA GLU A 24 5.12 6.45 -16.11
C GLU A 24 3.99 5.79 -15.31
N VAL A 25 3.02 6.60 -14.86
CA VAL A 25 1.85 6.12 -14.11
C VAL A 25 0.94 5.33 -15.06
N THR A 26 0.72 4.06 -14.74
CA THR A 26 -0.09 3.15 -15.56
C THR A 26 -1.52 3.06 -15.07
N LYS A 27 -1.71 3.07 -13.75
CA LYS A 27 -3.02 2.85 -13.13
C LYS A 27 -3.16 3.57 -11.80
N ILE A 28 -4.37 4.06 -11.53
CA ILE A 28 -4.75 4.60 -10.22
C ILE A 28 -5.99 3.85 -9.74
N ASP A 29 -5.88 3.16 -8.62
CA ASP A 29 -6.97 2.41 -7.97
C ASP A 29 -7.29 3.02 -6.60
N PHE A 30 -8.56 2.93 -6.19
CA PHE A 30 -9.02 3.40 -4.89
C PHE A 30 -9.30 2.19 -4.00
N GLU A 31 -8.49 1.97 -2.98
CA GLU A 31 -8.52 0.79 -2.11
C GLU A 31 -8.84 1.17 -0.67
N GLY A 32 -10.12 1.08 -0.31
CA GLY A 32 -10.61 1.55 0.97
C GLY A 32 -10.26 3.03 1.16
N PRO A 33 -9.57 3.42 2.24
CA PRO A 33 -9.17 4.81 2.50
C PRO A 33 -7.86 5.22 1.81
N ARG A 34 -7.28 4.37 0.95
CA ARG A 34 -5.99 4.59 0.28
C ARG A 34 -6.17 4.74 -1.23
N ILE A 35 -5.36 5.58 -1.85
CA ILE A 35 -5.22 5.67 -3.31
C ILE A 35 -3.94 4.97 -3.70
N ALA A 36 -4.04 3.88 -4.46
CA ALA A 36 -2.91 3.13 -4.99
C ALA A 36 -2.53 3.69 -6.37
N VAL A 37 -1.31 4.18 -6.51
CA VAL A 37 -0.75 4.70 -7.77
C VAL A 37 0.28 3.69 -8.26
N TYR A 38 0.01 3.07 -9.40
CA TYR A 38 0.89 2.12 -10.07
C TYR A 38 1.78 2.86 -11.07
N SER A 39 3.08 2.56 -11.01
CA SER A 39 4.12 3.24 -11.79
C SER A 39 5.17 2.23 -12.25
N LYS A 40 5.64 2.37 -13.49
CA LYS A 40 6.78 1.59 -14.00
C LYS A 40 8.10 2.02 -13.38
N LYS A 41 8.19 3.28 -12.95
CA LYS A 41 9.39 3.92 -12.40
C LYS A 41 9.10 4.53 -11.03
N PRO A 42 8.73 3.73 -10.00
CA PRO A 42 8.33 4.24 -8.69
C PRO A 42 9.44 5.02 -7.99
N HIS A 43 10.71 4.79 -8.34
CA HIS A 43 11.86 5.53 -7.81
C HIS A 43 11.70 7.06 -7.90
N VAL A 44 11.05 7.58 -8.96
CA VAL A 44 10.85 9.02 -9.19
C VAL A 44 10.09 9.67 -8.04
N PHE A 45 9.17 8.95 -7.40
CA PHE A 45 8.39 9.47 -6.28
C PHE A 45 9.21 9.72 -5.02
N PHE A 46 10.36 9.05 -4.91
CA PHE A 46 11.22 9.12 -3.74
C PHE A 46 12.45 10.01 -3.94
N VAL A 47 12.71 10.44 -5.17
CA VAL A 47 13.74 11.45 -5.50
C VAL A 47 13.45 12.73 -4.71
N ASN A 48 14.51 13.41 -4.24
CA ASN A 48 14.43 14.64 -3.44
C ASN A 48 13.64 14.49 -2.12
N ASN A 49 13.94 13.47 -1.32
CA ASN A 49 13.35 13.29 0.02
C ASN A 49 11.80 13.27 0.04
N GLU A 50 11.21 12.59 -0.96
CA GLU A 50 9.76 12.37 -1.07
C GLU A 50 8.96 13.67 -1.21
N GLN A 51 9.58 14.75 -1.70
CA GLN A 51 8.91 16.03 -1.84
C GLN A 51 7.67 15.92 -2.74
N LEU A 52 7.71 15.09 -3.79
CA LEU A 52 6.56 14.83 -4.65
C LEU A 52 5.40 14.19 -3.87
N ILE A 53 5.66 13.13 -3.10
CA ILE A 53 4.64 12.46 -2.29
C ILE A 53 4.06 13.43 -1.26
N LYS A 54 4.91 14.22 -0.58
CA LYS A 54 4.46 15.23 0.39
C LYS A 54 3.56 16.28 -0.25
N THR A 55 3.91 16.77 -1.45
CA THR A 55 3.09 17.71 -2.20
C THR A 55 1.75 17.09 -2.60
N LEU A 56 1.76 15.87 -3.14
CA LEU A 56 0.53 15.13 -3.49
C LEU A 56 -0.40 14.97 -2.29
N VAL A 57 0.13 14.51 -1.15
CA VAL A 57 -0.64 14.31 0.08
C VAL A 57 -1.16 15.64 0.63
N LYS A 58 -0.38 16.73 0.60
CA LYS A 58 -0.82 18.06 1.05
C LYS A 58 -1.95 18.62 0.17
N THR A 59 -1.84 18.48 -1.14
CA THR A 59 -2.82 19.01 -2.08
C THR A 59 -4.12 18.20 -2.04
N LEU A 60 -4.03 16.87 -2.06
CA LEU A 60 -5.21 16.00 -2.14
C LEU A 60 -5.84 15.75 -0.75
N LYS A 61 -5.06 15.89 0.33
CA LYS A 61 -5.43 15.50 1.70
C LYS A 61 -5.93 14.05 1.80
N LYS A 62 -5.43 13.17 0.91
CA LYS A 62 -5.76 11.74 0.85
C LYS A 62 -4.49 10.91 1.08
N ARG A 63 -4.66 9.69 1.58
CA ARG A 63 -3.55 8.74 1.78
C ARG A 63 -3.20 8.07 0.46
N ILE A 64 -1.96 8.25 0.00
CA ILE A 64 -1.46 7.71 -1.27
C ILE A 64 -0.45 6.61 -0.98
N VAL A 65 -0.49 5.54 -1.78
CA VAL A 65 0.48 4.44 -1.76
C VAL A 65 1.02 4.27 -3.17
N ILE A 66 2.34 4.29 -3.30
CA ILE A 66 3.03 4.04 -4.57
C ILE A 66 3.27 2.54 -4.70
N ARG A 67 2.98 1.96 -5.87
CA ARG A 67 3.23 0.56 -6.19
C ARG A 67 3.93 0.42 -7.53
N GLY A 68 4.73 -0.63 -7.65
CA GLY A 68 5.29 -1.04 -8.93
C GLY A 68 4.22 -1.64 -9.85
N ASP A 69 4.32 -1.30 -11.13
CA ASP A 69 3.47 -1.86 -12.17
C ASP A 69 3.56 -3.40 -12.19
N PRO A 70 2.42 -4.14 -12.19
CA PRO A 70 2.43 -5.60 -12.19
C PRO A 70 3.21 -6.26 -13.33
N GLU A 71 3.26 -5.64 -14.52
CA GLU A 71 3.89 -6.19 -15.71
C GLU A 71 5.42 -6.07 -15.67
N ASN A 72 5.95 -5.14 -14.88
CA ASN A 72 7.37 -4.87 -14.80
C ASN A 72 8.05 -5.47 -13.56
N ARG A 73 7.29 -6.09 -12.63
CA ARG A 73 7.86 -6.65 -11.39
C ARG A 73 8.82 -7.79 -11.69
N LEU A 74 9.89 -7.86 -10.90
CA LEU A 74 10.76 -9.01 -10.94
C LEU A 74 10.00 -10.28 -10.55
N PRO A 75 10.32 -11.43 -11.18
CA PRO A 75 9.86 -12.74 -10.71
C PRO A 75 10.19 -12.95 -9.24
N GLU A 76 9.34 -13.68 -8.51
CA GLU A 76 9.48 -13.86 -7.05
C GLU A 76 10.86 -14.38 -6.64
N ARG A 77 11.41 -15.33 -7.40
CA ARG A 77 12.74 -15.89 -7.12
C ARG A 77 13.85 -14.85 -7.23
N GLU A 78 13.85 -14.07 -8.31
CA GLU A 78 14.85 -13.01 -8.54
C GLU A 78 14.68 -11.87 -7.54
N ALA A 79 13.43 -11.50 -7.23
CA ALA A 79 13.12 -10.51 -6.22
C ALA A 79 13.59 -10.96 -4.83
N GLU A 80 13.44 -12.24 -4.48
CA GLU A 80 13.90 -12.80 -3.21
C GLU A 80 15.43 -12.73 -3.07
N GLU A 81 16.16 -13.11 -4.12
CA GLU A 81 17.62 -13.00 -4.19
C GLU A 81 18.07 -11.53 -4.02
N LYS A 82 17.41 -10.61 -4.73
CA LYS A 82 17.71 -9.18 -4.65
C LYS A 82 17.41 -8.60 -3.26
N ILE A 83 16.31 -9.01 -2.63
CA ILE A 83 15.96 -8.57 -1.27
C ILE A 83 17.03 -9.05 -0.27
N LYS A 84 17.50 -10.30 -0.39
CA LYS A 84 18.56 -10.85 0.45
C LYS A 84 19.92 -10.17 0.22
N GLU A 85 20.19 -9.65 -0.97
CA GLU A 85 21.38 -8.85 -1.30
C GLU A 85 21.29 -7.43 -0.71
N ILE A 86 20.11 -6.80 -0.77
CA ILE A 86 19.89 -5.42 -0.30
C ILE A 86 19.84 -5.35 1.23
N VAL A 87 19.18 -6.32 1.87
CA VAL A 87 18.97 -6.33 3.32
C VAL A 87 20.18 -6.96 4.01
N PRO A 88 20.80 -6.28 5.01
CA PRO A 88 21.93 -6.83 5.73
C PRO A 88 21.59 -8.16 6.43
N PRO A 89 22.50 -9.15 6.48
CA PRO A 89 22.26 -10.45 7.11
C PRO A 89 21.92 -10.33 8.61
N GLU A 90 22.34 -9.25 9.26
CA GLU A 90 22.03 -8.92 10.66
C GLU A 90 20.53 -8.68 10.91
N ALA A 91 19.74 -8.45 9.87
CA ALA A 91 18.28 -8.37 9.97
C ALA A 91 17.67 -9.69 10.46
N GLY A 92 18.30 -10.83 10.16
CA GLY A 92 17.78 -12.16 10.46
C GLY A 92 16.44 -12.41 9.78
N ILE A 93 16.41 -12.35 8.44
CA ILE A 93 15.19 -12.65 7.66
C ILE A 93 14.80 -14.12 7.87
N SER A 94 13.58 -14.36 8.33
CA SER A 94 13.04 -15.70 8.56
C SER A 94 12.10 -16.16 7.45
N LEU A 95 11.30 -15.26 6.88
CA LEU A 95 10.31 -15.58 5.86
C LEU A 95 10.14 -14.41 4.91
N ILE A 96 10.03 -14.70 3.62
CA ILE A 96 9.61 -13.75 2.58
C ILE A 96 8.35 -14.32 1.92
N TYR A 97 7.30 -13.52 1.85
CA TYR A 97 6.04 -13.90 1.21
C TYR A 97 5.61 -12.82 0.21
N PHE A 98 5.19 -13.24 -0.99
CA PHE A 98 4.80 -12.35 -2.07
C PHE A 98 3.28 -12.37 -2.28
N ASP A 99 2.65 -11.19 -2.17
CA ASP A 99 1.26 -10.96 -2.55
C ASP A 99 1.21 -10.39 -3.98
N LYS A 100 1.09 -11.27 -4.98
CA LYS A 100 0.99 -10.89 -6.41
C LYS A 100 -0.15 -9.92 -6.68
N THR A 101 -1.28 -10.12 -6.00
CA THR A 101 -2.51 -9.35 -6.22
C THR A 101 -2.30 -7.89 -5.86
N ARG A 102 -1.62 -7.60 -4.74
CA ARG A 102 -1.34 -6.23 -4.28
C ARG A 102 0.01 -5.70 -4.78
N GLY A 103 0.94 -6.58 -5.15
CA GLY A 103 2.34 -6.21 -5.43
C GLY A 103 3.12 -5.89 -4.17
N GLU A 104 2.78 -6.56 -3.06
CA GLU A 104 3.38 -6.36 -1.75
C GLU A 104 4.27 -7.57 -1.43
N VAL A 105 5.41 -7.35 -0.77
CA VAL A 105 6.30 -8.41 -0.27
C VAL A 105 6.43 -8.30 1.24
N GLU A 106 5.89 -9.28 1.95
CA GLU A 106 6.02 -9.40 3.40
C GLU A 106 7.41 -9.95 3.73
N ILE A 107 8.21 -9.18 4.48
CA ILE A 107 9.56 -9.58 4.90
C ILE A 107 9.55 -9.73 6.42
N GLU A 108 9.49 -10.97 6.90
CA GLU A 108 9.56 -11.27 8.32
C GLU A 108 11.02 -11.37 8.76
N ALA A 109 11.41 -10.54 9.72
CA ALA A 109 12.78 -10.45 10.22
C ALA A 109 12.82 -10.30 11.74
N GLU A 110 13.90 -10.78 12.36
CA GLU A 110 14.13 -10.61 13.80
C GLU A 110 14.32 -9.14 14.18
N LYS A 111 15.04 -8.40 13.32
CA LYS A 111 15.32 -6.98 13.46
C LYS A 111 14.81 -6.22 12.23
N PRO A 112 13.51 -5.89 12.16
CA PRO A 112 12.93 -5.21 10.99
C PRO A 112 13.52 -3.82 10.73
N GLY A 113 14.19 -3.20 11.72
CA GLY A 113 14.89 -1.92 11.53
C GLY A 113 15.93 -1.94 10.41
N TYR A 114 16.62 -3.07 10.20
CA TYR A 114 17.57 -3.22 9.09
C TYR A 114 16.87 -3.35 7.72
N VAL A 115 15.68 -3.98 7.69
CA VAL A 115 14.84 -4.05 6.48
C VAL A 115 14.30 -2.67 6.11
N ILE A 116 13.97 -1.85 7.12
CA ILE A 116 13.52 -0.47 6.91
C ILE A 116 14.67 0.41 6.41
N GLY A 117 15.82 0.32 7.07
CA GLY A 117 16.96 1.20 6.86
C GLY A 117 16.77 2.59 7.47
N LYS A 118 17.84 3.39 7.52
CA LYS A 118 17.77 4.78 8.00
C LYS A 118 16.82 5.58 7.10
N ASP A 119 15.83 6.23 7.70
CA ASP A 119 14.79 7.00 6.99
C ASP A 119 14.08 6.21 5.87
N GLY A 120 13.96 4.88 5.99
CA GLY A 120 13.28 4.06 4.99
C GLY A 120 14.07 3.89 3.67
N ILE A 121 15.38 4.15 3.65
CA ILE A 121 16.20 4.06 2.44
C ILE A 121 16.22 2.64 1.85
N THR A 122 16.24 1.61 2.69
CA THR A 122 16.28 0.21 2.26
C THR A 122 14.94 -0.20 1.64
N LEU A 123 13.81 0.20 2.22
CA LEU A 123 12.49 -0.06 1.62
C LEU A 123 12.35 0.55 0.23
N ARG A 124 12.82 1.80 0.09
CA ARG A 124 12.80 2.51 -1.19
C ARG A 124 13.69 1.83 -2.23
N ARG A 125 14.86 1.35 -1.80
CA ARG A 125 15.78 0.59 -2.64
C ARG A 125 15.17 -0.73 -3.11
N ILE A 126 14.55 -1.50 -2.20
CA ILE A 126 13.82 -2.73 -2.55
C ILE A 126 12.73 -2.43 -3.58
N LEU A 127 11.91 -1.41 -3.35
CA LEU A 127 10.85 -1.03 -4.28
C LEU A 127 11.40 -0.55 -5.64
N ALA A 128 12.51 0.18 -5.65
CA ALA A 128 13.12 0.68 -6.88
C ALA A 128 13.74 -0.45 -7.73
N GLU A 129 14.39 -1.42 -7.09
CA GLU A 129 15.10 -2.51 -7.78
C GLU A 129 14.19 -3.68 -8.14
N THR A 130 13.16 -3.97 -7.33
CA THR A 130 12.29 -5.16 -7.52
C THR A 130 10.88 -4.83 -8.01
N LEU A 131 10.44 -3.57 -7.86
CA LEU A 131 9.06 -3.11 -8.05
C LEU A 131 8.02 -3.77 -7.11
N TRP A 132 8.47 -4.53 -6.11
CA TRP A 132 7.63 -5.04 -5.02
C TRP A 132 7.61 -4.04 -3.87
N LEU A 133 6.43 -3.79 -3.29
CA LEU A 133 6.29 -2.92 -2.13
C LEU A 133 6.64 -3.68 -0.85
N PRO A 134 7.76 -3.38 -0.17
CA PRO A 134 8.17 -4.13 1.01
C PRO A 134 7.31 -3.78 2.23
N ILE A 135 6.80 -4.83 2.90
CA ILE A 135 6.06 -4.78 4.15
C ILE A 135 6.91 -5.47 5.22
N PRO A 136 7.69 -4.71 6.01
CA PRO A 136 8.52 -5.28 7.05
C PRO A 136 7.65 -5.79 8.22
N LEU A 137 7.84 -7.04 8.60
CA LEU A 137 7.19 -7.70 9.73
C LEU A 137 8.24 -8.13 10.75
N ARG A 138 7.91 -8.00 12.03
CA ARG A 138 8.75 -8.53 13.11
C ARG A 138 8.42 -10.01 13.30
N LYS A 139 9.46 -10.86 13.33
CA LYS A 139 9.31 -12.25 13.75
C LYS A 139 8.78 -12.29 15.20
N PRO A 140 7.64 -12.95 15.46
CA PRO A 140 7.12 -13.05 16.81
C PRO A 140 8.04 -13.96 17.64
N PRO A 141 8.32 -13.63 18.92
CA PRO A 141 9.16 -14.46 19.78
C PRO A 141 8.53 -15.83 20.06
N ILE A 142 7.20 -15.89 20.09
CA ILE A 142 6.42 -17.13 20.26
C ILE A 142 5.51 -17.24 19.06
N THR A 143 5.52 -18.39 18.39
CA THR A 143 4.63 -18.66 17.27
C THR A 143 3.20 -18.87 17.81
N SER A 144 2.26 -18.09 17.29
CA SER A 144 0.84 -18.25 17.59
C SER A 144 0.16 -18.93 16.41
N ARG A 145 -0.48 -20.07 16.69
CA ARG A 145 -1.28 -20.80 15.70
C ARG A 145 -2.37 -19.93 15.10
N THR A 146 -3.10 -19.19 15.93
CA THR A 146 -4.17 -18.29 15.48
C THR A 146 -3.66 -17.20 14.54
N ILE A 147 -2.50 -16.61 14.82
CA ILE A 147 -1.90 -15.59 13.94
C ILE A 147 -1.51 -16.21 12.59
N ALA A 148 -0.93 -17.41 12.60
CA ALA A 148 -0.56 -18.12 11.38
C ALA A 148 -1.79 -18.46 10.52
N GLU A 149 -2.86 -18.98 11.13
CA GLU A 149 -4.12 -19.30 10.45
C GLU A 149 -4.79 -18.05 9.86
N ILE A 150 -4.84 -16.94 10.60
CA ILE A 150 -5.40 -15.67 10.11
C ILE A 150 -4.58 -15.12 8.93
N ARG A 151 -3.24 -15.17 9.02
CA ARG A 151 -2.37 -14.74 7.91
C ARG A 151 -2.61 -15.60 6.68
N GLU A 152 -2.65 -16.91 6.83
CA GLU A 152 -2.88 -17.81 5.70
C GLU A 152 -4.25 -17.59 5.06
N TYR A 153 -5.28 -17.37 5.86
CA TYR A 153 -6.59 -16.96 5.36
C TYR A 153 -6.55 -15.64 4.58
N TYR A 154 -5.84 -14.62 5.10
CA TYR A 154 -5.70 -13.35 4.39
C TYR A 154 -4.93 -13.48 3.07
N ARG A 155 -3.96 -14.40 3.00
CA ARG A 155 -3.19 -14.73 1.80
C ARG A 155 -4.05 -15.43 0.77
N SER A 156 -4.80 -16.46 1.17
CA SER A 156 -5.72 -17.18 0.28
C SER A 156 -6.84 -16.30 -0.26
N SER A 157 -7.30 -15.32 0.52
CA SER A 157 -8.39 -14.41 0.16
C SER A 157 -7.92 -13.06 -0.39
N SER A 158 -6.67 -12.92 -0.85
CA SER A 158 -6.12 -11.62 -1.28
C SER A 158 -6.91 -10.98 -2.43
N GLU A 159 -7.31 -11.78 -3.44
CA GLU A 159 -8.08 -11.27 -4.59
C GLU A 159 -9.48 -10.78 -4.18
N GLU A 160 -10.19 -11.56 -3.36
CA GLU A 160 -11.50 -11.17 -2.83
C GLU A 160 -11.39 -9.90 -1.99
N ARG A 161 -10.39 -9.83 -1.12
CA ARG A 161 -10.12 -8.66 -0.29
C ARG A 161 -9.83 -7.42 -1.13
N LEU A 162 -9.08 -7.56 -2.23
CA LEU A 162 -8.82 -6.46 -3.15
C LEU A 162 -10.11 -5.96 -3.82
N LYS A 163 -10.98 -6.87 -4.29
CA LYS A 163 -12.29 -6.51 -4.87
C LYS A 163 -13.15 -5.77 -3.85
N PHE A 164 -13.18 -6.25 -2.62
CA PHE A 164 -13.89 -5.61 -1.50
C PHE A 164 -13.34 -4.21 -1.20
N LEU A 165 -12.02 -4.04 -1.12
CA LEU A 165 -11.38 -2.75 -0.89
C LEU A 165 -11.68 -1.75 -2.01
N LYS A 166 -11.72 -2.20 -3.27
CA LYS A 166 -12.13 -1.34 -4.39
C LYS A 166 -13.57 -0.86 -4.24
N LEU A 167 -14.47 -1.76 -3.84
CA LEU A 167 -15.87 -1.42 -3.59
C LEU A 167 -16.00 -0.38 -2.45
N ILE A 168 -15.25 -0.54 -1.36
CA ILE A 168 -15.22 0.46 -0.27
C ILE A 168 -14.62 1.77 -0.75
N GLY A 169 -13.51 1.74 -1.49
CA GLY A 169 -12.87 2.93 -2.04
C GLY A 169 -13.88 3.73 -2.87
N HIS A 170 -14.65 3.05 -3.72
CA HIS A 170 -15.70 3.71 -4.49
C HIS A 170 -16.79 4.40 -3.63
N ARG A 171 -17.08 3.87 -2.44
CA ARG A 171 -18.03 4.49 -1.51
C ARG A 171 -17.42 5.66 -0.73
N ILE A 172 -16.14 5.60 -0.38
CA ILE A 172 -15.44 6.63 0.39
C ILE A 172 -15.22 7.89 -0.45
N TYR A 173 -14.81 7.74 -1.71
CA TYR A 173 -14.46 8.85 -2.59
C TYR A 173 -15.62 9.34 -3.47
N ARG A 174 -16.85 8.98 -3.14
CA ARG A 174 -18.05 9.46 -3.85
C ARG A 174 -18.30 10.94 -3.58
N THR A 175 -19.03 11.59 -4.48
CA THR A 175 -19.53 12.96 -4.26
C THR A 175 -20.44 12.96 -3.03
N GLN A 176 -20.28 13.97 -2.19
CA GLN A 176 -21.22 14.21 -1.11
C GLN A 176 -22.60 14.53 -1.71
N ILE A 177 -23.63 13.79 -1.30
CA ILE A 177 -24.98 13.93 -1.86
C ILE A 177 -25.74 15.08 -1.19
N PHE A 178 -25.49 15.30 0.10
CA PHE A 178 -26.15 16.31 0.92
C PHE A 178 -25.12 17.03 1.78
N ASP A 179 -25.29 18.33 1.98
CA ASP A 179 -24.47 19.05 2.94
C ASP A 179 -24.68 18.57 4.38
N THR A 180 -23.58 18.52 5.12
CA THR A 180 -23.60 18.03 6.51
C THR A 180 -23.88 19.20 7.44
N ASN A 181 -25.14 19.38 7.82
CA ASN A 181 -25.57 20.51 8.65
C ASN A 181 -25.61 20.18 10.15
N TYR A 182 -25.70 18.90 10.51
CA TYR A 182 -25.68 18.44 11.90
C TYR A 182 -25.15 17.01 12.00
N VAL A 183 -24.69 16.64 13.19
CA VAL A 183 -24.25 15.28 13.53
C VAL A 183 -25.12 14.79 14.68
N ARG A 184 -25.64 13.55 14.58
CA ARG A 184 -26.40 12.89 15.65
C ARG A 184 -25.67 11.63 16.06
N ILE A 185 -25.58 11.41 17.37
CA ILE A 185 -25.07 10.17 17.97
C ILE A 185 -26.27 9.42 18.55
N VAL A 186 -26.40 8.13 18.23
CA VAL A 186 -27.47 7.26 18.76
C VAL A 186 -26.81 6.10 19.49
N ALA A 187 -27.14 5.96 20.76
CA ALA A 187 -26.76 4.85 21.60
C ALA A 187 -27.42 3.55 21.15
N LEU A 188 -26.65 2.47 20.98
CA LEU A 188 -27.18 1.14 20.63
C LEU A 188 -26.94 0.07 21.72
N GLY A 189 -26.28 0.41 22.83
CA GLY A 189 -25.95 -0.49 23.93
C GLY A 189 -24.88 0.13 24.84
N SER A 190 -24.70 -0.41 26.05
CA SER A 190 -23.77 0.13 27.07
C SER A 190 -24.03 1.59 27.45
N PHE A 191 -25.28 2.03 27.32
CA PHE A 191 -25.76 3.30 27.85
C PHE A 191 -26.49 2.99 29.15
N GLN A 192 -25.81 3.24 30.26
CA GLN A 192 -26.24 2.86 31.62
C GLN A 192 -26.21 1.34 31.91
N GLU A 193 -25.53 0.56 31.09
CA GLU A 193 -25.27 -0.86 31.31
C GLU A 193 -23.82 -1.20 30.93
N VAL A 194 -23.30 -2.34 31.41
CA VAL A 194 -21.99 -2.90 31.04
C VAL A 194 -22.20 -4.15 30.21
#